data_AF-A0A960I5A2-F1
#
_entry.id   AF-A0A960I5A2-F1
#
_cell.length_a   1.000
_cell.length_b   1.000
_cell.length_c   1.000
_cell.angle_alpha   90.00
_cell.angle_beta   90.00
_cell.angle_gamma   90.00
#
_symmetry.space_group_name_H-M   'P 1'
#
loop_
_entity.id
_entity.type
_entity.pdbx_description
1 polymer ?
#
loop_
_entity_poly.entity_id
_entity_poly.type
_entity_poly.pdbx_seq_one_letter_code
_entity_poly.pdbx_strand_id
1 'polypeptide(L)'
;MSLQYPDDRGRHRPGTAARALRANHAIGFDLGDGAFSNPKYPQPETLDEERLLRRQRLAIAFRVFARLGFDDGAAGHITARDPEHTDHFWVNPVGCPWGLLRVRDLLLVGPDGDVVEGSGRVNLPAFTIHSRVHAARPDVVAAAHAHTPAGRALASLHQPLEPLNQDACAFYGDHALANHFGGVVNTDDEGALVTRALGNCKAAVLGNHGLITVGHTVDSA
;
A
#
# COMPACT_ATOMS: atom_id res chain seq x y z
N MET A 1 27.06 -6.07 41.52
CA MET A 1 25.73 -5.48 41.79
C MET A 1 24.92 -5.63 40.51
N SER A 2 24.27 -6.78 40.32
CA SER A 2 23.54 -7.13 39.09
C SER A 2 22.08 -6.70 39.21
N LEU A 3 21.62 -5.83 38.32
CA LEU A 3 20.20 -5.51 38.18
C LEU A 3 19.50 -6.67 37.48
N GLN A 4 18.72 -7.44 38.23
CA GLN A 4 17.77 -8.40 37.70
C GLN A 4 16.50 -7.64 37.26
N TYR A 5 16.15 -7.75 35.98
CA TYR A 5 14.82 -7.38 35.49
C TYR A 5 13.85 -8.55 35.77
N PRO A 6 12.62 -8.29 36.25
CA PRO A 6 11.63 -9.34 36.43
C PRO A 6 11.12 -9.87 35.08
N ASP A 7 11.01 -11.20 35.02
CA ASP A 7 10.45 -12.03 33.95
C ASP A 7 8.93 -11.80 33.86
N ASP A 8 8.44 -11.08 32.84
CA ASP A 8 7.01 -10.78 32.63
C ASP A 8 6.32 -11.82 31.73
N ARG A 9 6.67 -13.10 31.94
CA ARG A 9 5.93 -14.22 31.37
C ARG A 9 4.62 -14.43 32.13
N GLY A 10 3.55 -13.85 31.61
CA GLY A 10 2.20 -14.33 31.94
C GLY A 10 1.13 -13.26 32.12
N ARG A 11 0.86 -12.45 31.08
CA ARG A 11 -0.43 -11.77 30.94
C ARG A 11 -0.99 -11.94 29.54
N HIS A 12 -1.31 -13.18 29.19
CA HIS A 12 -2.35 -13.42 28.19
C HIS A 12 -3.69 -12.96 28.78
N ARG A 13 -4.06 -11.71 28.50
CA ARG A 13 -5.47 -11.32 28.60
C ARG A 13 -6.16 -11.90 27.35
N PRO A 14 -7.26 -12.66 27.51
CA PRO A 14 -8.04 -13.09 26.36
C PRO A 14 -8.58 -11.84 25.67
N GLY A 15 -8.10 -11.58 24.46
CA GLY A 15 -8.58 -10.50 23.62
C GLY A 15 -10.06 -10.74 23.33
N THR A 16 -10.90 -9.94 24.00
CA THR A 16 -12.30 -9.76 23.64
C THR A 16 -12.40 -9.58 22.14
N ALA A 17 -13.21 -10.41 21.48
CA ALA A 17 -13.59 -10.23 20.09
C ALA A 17 -13.90 -8.75 19.85
N ALA A 18 -13.08 -8.08 19.04
CA ALA A 18 -13.27 -6.70 18.68
C ALA A 18 -14.57 -6.62 17.86
N ARG A 19 -15.68 -6.38 18.55
CA ARG A 19 -16.94 -6.02 17.94
C ARG A 19 -16.66 -4.73 17.18
N ALA A 20 -16.64 -4.81 15.85
CA ALA A 20 -16.51 -3.65 14.98
C ALA A 20 -17.55 -2.60 15.40
N LEU A 21 -17.09 -1.54 16.09
CA LEU A 21 -17.89 -0.35 16.26
C LEU A 21 -17.98 0.29 14.88
N ARG A 22 -19.11 0.10 14.19
CA ARG A 22 -19.52 0.99 13.11
C ARG A 22 -19.90 2.32 13.76
N ALA A 23 -18.90 3.13 14.10
CA ALA A 23 -19.11 4.51 14.52
C ALA A 23 -19.26 5.38 13.27
N ASN A 24 -20.47 5.41 12.71
CA ASN A 24 -20.91 6.57 11.93
C ASN A 24 -21.18 7.71 12.92
N HIS A 25 -20.12 8.34 13.43
CA HIS A 25 -20.22 9.67 14.00
C HIS A 25 -19.46 10.59 13.06
N ALA A 26 -20.19 11.22 12.15
CA ALA A 26 -19.68 12.35 11.42
C ALA A 26 -19.28 13.41 12.44
N ILE A 27 -17.98 13.65 12.58
CA ILE A 27 -17.47 14.83 13.27
C ILE A 27 -17.87 16.00 12.36
N GLY A 28 -19.04 16.57 12.60
CA GLY A 28 -19.60 17.63 11.79
C GLY A 28 -18.77 18.89 11.98
N PHE A 29 -17.98 19.26 10.98
CA PHE A 29 -17.55 20.65 10.83
C PHE A 29 -18.79 21.43 10.39
N ASP A 30 -19.30 22.31 11.25
CA ASP A 30 -20.31 23.30 10.87
C ASP A 30 -19.63 24.34 9.96
N LEU A 31 -19.81 24.17 8.65
CA LEU A 31 -19.22 25.02 7.62
C LEU A 31 -20.11 26.21 7.23
N GLY A 32 -21.26 26.40 7.91
CA GLY A 32 -22.27 27.41 7.55
C GLY A 32 -22.93 27.17 6.19
N ASP A 33 -24.00 27.91 5.90
CA ASP A 33 -24.87 27.75 4.70
C ASP A 33 -24.20 28.11 3.36
N GLY A 34 -22.88 28.34 3.35
CA GLY A 34 -22.11 28.46 2.11
C GLY A 34 -22.03 27.10 1.45
N ALA A 35 -22.51 26.98 0.21
CA ALA A 35 -22.44 25.76 -0.58
C ALA A 35 -20.97 25.35 -0.85
N PHE A 36 -20.33 24.69 0.13
CA PHE A 36 -19.10 23.95 -0.06
C PHE A 36 -19.44 22.74 -0.93
N SER A 37 -19.34 22.90 -2.25
CA SER A 37 -19.35 21.75 -3.14
C SER A 37 -17.98 21.09 -3.03
N ASN A 38 -17.88 19.95 -2.35
CA ASN A 38 -16.67 19.16 -2.39
C ASN A 38 -16.36 18.81 -3.86
N PRO A 39 -15.11 19.01 -4.34
CA PRO A 39 -14.74 18.58 -5.67
C PRO A 39 -15.04 17.09 -5.79
N LYS A 40 -15.87 16.73 -6.77
CA LYS A 40 -16.25 15.33 -7.00
C LYS A 40 -15.06 14.60 -7.60
N TYR A 41 -14.78 13.40 -7.09
CA TYR A 41 -13.83 12.51 -7.73
C TYR A 41 -14.34 12.15 -9.13
N PRO A 42 -13.50 12.18 -10.19
CA PRO A 42 -13.93 11.86 -11.54
C PRO A 42 -14.62 10.50 -11.60
N GLN A 43 -15.76 10.44 -12.29
CA GLN A 43 -16.53 9.20 -12.50
C GLN A 43 -16.36 8.82 -13.97
N PRO A 44 -15.48 7.86 -14.31
CA PRO A 44 -15.34 7.40 -15.69
C PRO A 44 -16.63 6.67 -16.13
N GLU A 45 -17.06 6.90 -17.36
CA GLU A 45 -18.26 6.26 -17.94
C GLU A 45 -17.89 5.04 -18.80
N THR A 46 -16.62 4.93 -19.21
CA THR A 46 -16.10 3.83 -20.02
C THR A 46 -14.85 3.19 -19.41
N LEU A 47 -14.55 1.94 -19.82
CA LEU A 47 -13.33 1.24 -19.42
C LEU A 47 -12.06 1.99 -19.84
N ASP A 48 -12.07 2.63 -21.01
CA ASP A 48 -10.94 3.43 -21.50
C ASP A 48 -10.71 4.69 -20.66
N GLU A 49 -11.79 5.38 -20.27
CA GLU A 49 -11.70 6.52 -19.37
C GLU A 49 -11.21 6.12 -17.98
N GLU A 50 -11.69 4.98 -17.46
CA GLU A 50 -11.24 4.46 -16.17
C GLU A 50 -9.77 4.07 -16.20
N ARG A 51 -9.34 3.41 -17.28
CA ARG A 51 -7.95 3.03 -17.50
C ARG A 51 -7.06 4.27 -17.55
N LEU A 52 -7.46 5.27 -18.33
CA LEU A 52 -6.72 6.53 -18.43
C LEU A 52 -6.64 7.24 -17.06
N LEU A 53 -7.75 7.30 -16.32
CA LEU A 53 -7.80 7.89 -14.99
C LEU A 53 -6.84 7.17 -14.03
N ARG A 54 -6.90 5.84 -13.94
CA ARG A 54 -6.01 5.04 -13.08
C ARG A 54 -4.54 5.27 -13.44
N ARG A 55 -4.19 5.27 -14.73
CA ARG A 55 -2.82 5.55 -15.20
C ARG A 55 -2.35 6.98 -14.86
N GLN A 56 -3.22 7.98 -15.03
CA GLN A 56 -2.91 9.37 -14.67
C GLN A 56 -2.69 9.52 -13.17
N ARG A 57 -3.58 8.96 -12.35
CA ARG A 57 -3.46 8.98 -10.89
C ARG A 57 -2.20 8.26 -10.43
N LEU A 58 -1.87 7.12 -11.04
CA LEU A 58 -0.64 6.38 -10.73
C LEU A 58 0.62 7.21 -11.04
N ALA A 59 0.67 7.85 -12.21
CA ALA A 59 1.78 8.74 -12.56
C ALA A 59 1.91 9.94 -11.59
N ILE A 60 0.78 10.49 -11.12
CA ILE A 60 0.76 11.54 -10.11
C ILE A 60 1.26 11.00 -8.76
N ALA A 61 0.81 9.81 -8.34
CA ALA A 61 1.22 9.20 -7.07
C ALA A 61 2.74 9.02 -6.99
N PHE A 62 3.38 8.53 -8.05
CA PHE A 62 4.84 8.46 -8.12
C PHE A 62 5.51 9.83 -7.93
N ARG A 63 5.00 10.88 -8.59
CA ARG A 63 5.57 12.24 -8.44
C ARG A 63 5.33 12.82 -7.05
N VAL A 64 4.21 12.49 -6.41
CA VAL A 64 3.93 12.84 -5.01
C VAL A 64 4.93 12.14 -4.09
N PHE A 65 5.15 10.83 -4.26
CA PHE A 65 6.13 10.08 -3.47
C PHE A 65 7.54 10.66 -3.65
N ALA A 66 7.95 10.97 -4.88
CA ALA A 66 9.23 11.63 -5.14
C ALA A 66 9.35 13.00 -4.45
N ARG A 67 8.27 13.81 -4.51
CA ARG A 67 8.26 15.12 -3.85
C ARG A 67 8.33 15.02 -2.32
N LEU A 68 7.81 13.94 -1.75
CA LEU A 68 7.85 13.65 -0.32
C LEU A 68 9.14 12.92 0.10
N GLY A 69 10.01 12.54 -0.85
CA GLY A 69 11.25 11.80 -0.58
C GLY A 69 11.02 10.34 -0.17
N PHE A 70 9.98 9.71 -0.72
CA PHE A 70 9.64 8.30 -0.46
C PHE A 70 10.27 7.33 -1.47
N ASP A 71 10.89 7.86 -2.52
CA ASP A 71 11.70 7.12 -3.46
C ASP A 71 13.07 6.76 -2.84
N ASP A 72 13.48 5.49 -2.96
CA ASP A 72 14.77 4.99 -2.45
C ASP A 72 15.54 4.30 -3.58
N GLY A 73 16.18 5.10 -4.42
CA GLY A 73 16.91 4.62 -5.61
C GLY A 73 16.00 3.88 -6.58
N ALA A 74 16.21 2.56 -6.73
CA ALA A 74 15.40 1.70 -7.59
C ALA A 74 14.34 0.88 -6.81
N ALA A 75 14.24 1.07 -5.50
CA ALA A 75 13.28 0.39 -4.64
C ALA A 75 11.92 1.13 -4.60
N GLY A 76 10.91 0.44 -4.09
CA GLY A 76 9.53 0.91 -4.08
C GLY A 76 8.81 0.69 -5.41
N HIS A 77 7.48 0.67 -5.35
CA HIS A 77 6.60 0.52 -6.52
C HIS A 77 5.16 0.80 -6.09
N ILE A 78 4.37 1.27 -7.04
CA ILE A 78 2.93 1.45 -6.90
C ILE A 78 2.29 0.75 -8.10
N THR A 79 1.28 -0.07 -7.85
CA THR A 79 0.52 -0.77 -8.90
C THR A 79 -0.91 -0.29 -8.93
N ALA A 80 -1.51 -0.29 -10.12
CA ALA A 80 -2.95 -0.09 -10.31
C ALA A 80 -3.50 -1.14 -11.27
N ARG A 81 -4.57 -1.85 -10.88
CA ARG A 81 -5.26 -2.85 -11.69
C ARG A 81 -5.82 -2.23 -12.98
N ASP A 82 -5.71 -2.92 -14.10
CA ASP A 82 -6.44 -2.54 -15.30
C ASP A 82 -7.97 -2.77 -15.11
N PRO A 83 -8.86 -1.89 -15.60
CA PRO A 83 -10.29 -2.07 -15.41
C PRO A 83 -10.89 -3.19 -16.29
N GLU A 84 -10.24 -3.56 -17.40
CA GLU A 84 -10.72 -4.61 -18.31
C GLU A 84 -9.97 -5.92 -18.07
N HIS A 85 -8.63 -5.86 -18.07
CA HIS A 85 -7.77 -7.00 -17.79
C HIS A 85 -7.48 -7.06 -16.29
N THR A 86 -8.45 -7.56 -15.52
CA THR A 86 -8.42 -7.44 -14.05
C THR A 86 -7.27 -8.18 -13.36
N ASP A 87 -6.54 -9.05 -14.04
CA ASP A 87 -5.32 -9.73 -13.59
C ASP A 87 -4.01 -9.05 -14.07
N HIS A 88 -4.13 -7.91 -14.75
CA HIS A 88 -3.02 -7.09 -15.21
C HIS A 88 -2.91 -5.79 -14.39
N PHE A 89 -1.67 -5.32 -14.21
CA PHE A 89 -1.39 -4.17 -13.36
C PHE A 89 -0.45 -3.18 -14.03
N TRP A 90 -0.85 -1.90 -13.99
CA TRP A 90 -0.03 -0.76 -14.37
C TRP A 90 1.03 -0.49 -13.29
N VAL A 91 2.30 -0.32 -13.68
CA VAL A 91 3.44 -0.10 -12.77
C VAL A 91 4.55 0.73 -13.42
N ASN A 92 5.48 1.29 -12.63
CA ASN A 92 6.65 1.97 -13.16
C ASN A 92 7.71 0.99 -13.73
N PRO A 93 8.47 1.39 -14.76
CA PRO A 93 9.68 0.68 -15.15
C PRO A 93 10.77 0.85 -14.08
N VAL A 94 11.60 -0.18 -13.92
CA VAL A 94 12.74 -0.15 -13.00
C VAL A 94 13.76 0.92 -13.43
N GLY A 95 14.30 1.66 -12.45
CA GLY A 95 15.30 2.71 -12.68
C GLY A 95 14.76 4.02 -13.26
N CYS A 96 13.44 4.15 -13.46
CA CYS A 96 12.83 5.41 -13.85
C CYS A 96 12.72 6.35 -12.64
N PRO A 97 13.23 7.60 -12.71
CA PRO A 97 13.05 8.58 -11.64
C PRO A 97 11.58 8.94 -11.47
N TRP A 98 11.03 8.72 -10.28
CA TRP A 98 9.60 8.88 -10.01
C TRP A 98 9.08 10.29 -10.24
N GLY A 99 9.90 11.31 -9.95
CA GLY A 99 9.56 12.72 -10.19
C GLY A 99 9.36 13.06 -11.68
N LEU A 100 9.87 12.25 -12.60
CA LEU A 100 9.76 12.46 -14.05
C LEU A 100 8.78 11.51 -14.74
N LEU A 101 8.23 10.54 -14.01
CA LEU A 101 7.37 9.49 -14.55
C LEU A 101 6.10 10.08 -15.15
N ARG A 102 5.74 9.70 -16.38
CA ARG A 102 4.49 10.09 -17.06
C ARG A 102 3.65 8.86 -17.37
N VAL A 103 2.39 9.08 -17.72
CA VAL A 103 1.43 8.05 -18.14
C VAL A 103 1.98 7.13 -19.22
N ARG A 104 2.71 7.69 -20.20
CA ARG A 104 3.30 6.95 -21.32
C ARG A 104 4.50 6.09 -20.94
N ASP A 105 5.09 6.33 -19.77
CA ASP A 105 6.26 5.60 -19.29
C ASP A 105 5.84 4.37 -18.46
N LEU A 106 4.55 4.23 -18.11
CA LEU A 106 4.02 3.08 -17.37
C LEU A 106 4.05 1.79 -18.20
N LEU A 107 4.21 0.67 -17.50
CA LEU A 107 4.12 -0.68 -18.05
C LEU A 107 2.77 -1.30 -17.65
N LEU A 108 2.14 -2.04 -18.56
CA LEU A 108 1.10 -3.01 -18.20
C LEU A 108 1.76 -4.38 -18.06
N VAL A 109 1.58 -5.01 -16.91
CA VAL A 109 2.24 -6.28 -16.59
C VAL A 109 1.19 -7.33 -16.25
N GLY A 110 1.29 -8.50 -16.89
CA GLY A 110 0.44 -9.65 -16.64
C GLY A 110 0.71 -10.32 -15.28
N PRO A 111 -0.12 -11.30 -14.88
CA PRO A 111 -0.02 -11.95 -13.57
C PRO A 111 1.31 -12.68 -13.35
N ASP A 112 1.95 -13.15 -14.43
CA ASP A 112 3.22 -13.87 -14.42
C ASP A 112 4.45 -12.95 -14.50
N GLY A 113 4.23 -11.63 -14.53
CA GLY A 113 5.30 -10.61 -14.55
C GLY A 113 5.81 -10.26 -15.95
N ASP A 114 5.11 -10.69 -16.99
CA ASP A 114 5.36 -10.34 -18.38
C ASP A 114 4.86 -8.93 -18.70
N VAL A 115 5.70 -8.12 -19.35
CA VAL A 115 5.32 -6.77 -19.80
C VAL A 115 4.55 -6.91 -21.12
N VAL A 116 3.25 -6.61 -21.10
CA VAL A 116 2.37 -6.70 -22.28
C VAL A 116 2.16 -5.36 -22.98
N GLU A 117 2.31 -4.24 -22.26
CA GLU A 117 2.32 -2.88 -22.83
C GLU A 117 3.44 -2.03 -22.19
N GLY A 118 4.04 -1.15 -22.98
CA GLY A 118 5.05 -0.19 -22.53
C GLY A 118 6.48 -0.62 -22.88
N SER A 119 7.43 0.26 -22.56
CA SER A 119 8.85 0.07 -22.88
C SER A 119 9.68 0.08 -21.61
N GLY A 120 10.38 -1.02 -21.33
CA GLY A 120 11.27 -1.12 -20.18
C GLY A 120 11.22 -2.49 -19.52
N ARG A 121 11.72 -2.57 -18.29
CA ARG A 121 11.70 -3.78 -17.47
C ARG A 121 10.95 -3.50 -16.19
N VAL A 122 10.14 -4.46 -15.75
CA VAL A 122 9.55 -4.46 -14.41
C VAL A 122 10.59 -4.95 -13.39
N ASN A 123 10.54 -4.43 -12.17
CA ASN A 123 11.23 -5.04 -11.03
C ASN A 123 10.44 -6.28 -10.60
N LEU A 124 10.73 -7.44 -11.22
CA LEU A 124 9.92 -8.65 -11.08
C LEU A 124 9.75 -9.12 -9.62
N PRO A 125 10.78 -9.14 -8.76
CA PRO A 125 10.61 -9.48 -7.35
C PRO A 125 9.61 -8.61 -6.61
N ALA A 126 9.74 -7.29 -6.76
CA ALA A 126 8.81 -6.31 -6.19
C ALA A 126 7.39 -6.53 -6.72
N PHE A 127 7.24 -6.63 -8.04
CA PHE A 127 5.95 -6.84 -8.68
C PHE A 127 5.24 -8.10 -8.20
N THR A 128 5.98 -9.18 -7.93
CA THR A 128 5.41 -10.45 -7.46
C THR A 128 4.68 -10.28 -6.11
N ILE A 129 5.15 -9.41 -5.22
CA ILE A 129 4.46 -9.12 -3.96
C ILE A 129 3.09 -8.50 -4.25
N HIS A 130 3.06 -7.47 -5.11
CA HIS A 130 1.81 -6.79 -5.48
C HIS A 130 0.86 -7.70 -6.25
N SER A 131 1.35 -8.51 -7.19
CA SER A 131 0.50 -9.43 -7.97
C SER A 131 -0.18 -10.46 -7.07
N ARG A 132 0.53 -11.01 -6.07
CA ARG A 132 -0.05 -11.94 -5.08
C ARG A 132 -1.10 -11.26 -4.21
N VAL A 133 -0.86 -10.03 -3.75
CA VAL A 133 -1.84 -9.24 -2.99
C VAL A 133 -3.09 -8.99 -3.83
N HIS A 134 -2.93 -8.51 -5.07
CA HIS A 134 -4.07 -8.26 -5.96
C HIS A 134 -4.82 -9.53 -6.35
N ALA A 135 -4.15 -10.66 -6.52
CA ALA A 135 -4.78 -11.94 -6.82
C ALA A 135 -5.65 -12.44 -5.64
N ALA A 136 -5.17 -12.26 -4.41
CA ALA A 136 -5.91 -12.62 -3.21
C ALA A 136 -7.01 -11.61 -2.83
N ARG A 137 -6.89 -10.36 -3.30
CA ARG A 137 -7.80 -9.25 -3.00
C ARG A 137 -8.34 -8.60 -4.29
N PRO A 138 -9.34 -9.20 -4.96
CA PRO A 138 -9.95 -8.63 -6.16
C PRO A 138 -10.54 -7.23 -5.95
N ASP A 139 -10.90 -6.90 -4.71
CA ASP A 139 -11.40 -5.58 -4.31
C ASP A 139 -10.32 -4.49 -4.31
N VAL A 140 -9.04 -4.86 -4.23
CA VAL A 140 -7.92 -3.92 -4.25
C VAL A 140 -7.62 -3.51 -5.68
N VAL A 141 -7.74 -2.21 -5.95
CA VAL A 141 -7.40 -1.59 -7.24
C VAL A 141 -5.96 -1.13 -7.24
N ALA A 142 -5.43 -0.60 -6.13
CA ALA A 142 -4.06 -0.12 -6.06
C ALA A 142 -3.34 -0.62 -4.81
N ALA A 143 -2.03 -0.82 -4.94
CA ALA A 143 -1.15 -1.11 -3.84
C ALA A 143 0.08 -0.21 -3.94
N ALA A 144 0.52 0.38 -2.83
CA ALA A 144 1.67 1.26 -2.75
C ALA A 144 2.68 0.74 -1.73
N HIS A 145 3.95 0.68 -2.14
CA HIS A 145 5.03 0.21 -1.29
C HIS A 145 6.21 1.17 -1.34
N ALA A 146 6.73 1.54 -0.15
CA ALA A 146 7.85 2.45 -0.02
C ALA A 146 8.76 2.10 1.16
N HIS A 147 10.04 2.48 1.02
CA HIS A 147 11.10 2.29 1.99
C HIS A 147 11.42 3.59 2.73
N THR A 148 10.38 4.33 3.13
CA THR A 148 10.55 5.63 3.78
C THR A 148 11.41 5.51 5.04
N PRO A 149 12.24 6.53 5.38
CA PRO A 149 13.11 6.44 6.57
C PRO A 149 12.33 6.11 7.85
N ALA A 150 11.19 6.77 8.07
CA ALA A 150 10.32 6.50 9.22
C ALA A 150 9.66 5.12 9.15
N GLY A 151 9.21 4.69 7.96
CA GLY A 151 8.60 3.38 7.75
C GLY A 151 9.58 2.24 8.05
N ARG A 152 10.82 2.34 7.57
CA ARG A 152 11.88 1.36 7.87
C ARG A 152 12.29 1.38 9.34
N ALA A 153 12.34 2.56 9.98
CA ALA A 153 12.62 2.66 11.40
C ALA A 153 11.56 1.92 12.22
N LEU A 154 10.26 2.16 11.96
CA LEU A 154 9.16 1.42 12.59
C LEU A 154 9.25 -0.08 12.31
N ALA A 155 9.45 -0.45 11.05
CA ALA A 155 9.47 -1.85 10.66
C ALA A 155 10.65 -2.65 11.25
N SER A 156 11.75 -1.98 11.58
CA SER A 156 12.90 -2.58 12.27
C SER A 156 12.62 -2.88 13.75
N LEU A 157 11.54 -2.34 14.33
CA LEU A 157 11.11 -2.63 15.70
C LEU A 157 10.28 -3.91 15.80
N HIS A 158 9.81 -4.46 14.67
CA HIS A 158 8.93 -5.64 14.65
C HIS A 158 7.65 -5.43 15.49
N GLN A 159 7.09 -4.23 15.42
CA GLN A 159 5.91 -3.81 16.17
C GLN A 159 4.85 -3.20 15.25
N PRO A 160 3.55 -3.37 15.55
CA PRO A 160 2.49 -2.65 14.86
C PRO A 160 2.56 -1.15 15.15
N LEU A 161 1.89 -0.34 14.32
CA LEU A 161 1.71 1.09 14.56
C LEU A 161 0.76 1.30 15.74
N GLU A 162 1.23 1.98 16.78
CA GLU A 162 0.38 2.36 17.91
C GLU A 162 -0.48 3.59 17.58
N PRO A 163 -1.75 3.63 18.03
CA PRO A 163 -2.67 4.75 17.77
C PRO A 163 -2.39 5.95 18.70
N LEU A 164 -1.17 6.50 18.63
CA LEU A 164 -0.70 7.56 19.54
C LEU A 164 -1.11 8.97 19.12
N ASN A 165 -1.69 9.13 17.93
CA ASN A 165 -2.19 10.40 17.42
C ASN A 165 -3.39 10.19 16.49
N GLN A 166 -4.08 11.27 16.14
CA GLN A 166 -5.32 11.23 15.35
C GLN A 166 -5.13 10.56 13.99
N ASP A 167 -4.01 10.80 13.31
CA ASP A 167 -3.75 10.24 11.98
C ASP A 167 -3.47 8.73 12.06
N ALA A 168 -2.72 8.30 13.09
CA ALA A 168 -2.47 6.88 13.35
C ALA A 168 -3.76 6.10 13.65
N CYS A 169 -4.78 6.74 14.23
CA CYS A 169 -6.09 6.12 14.46
C CYS A 169 -6.78 5.67 13.16
N ALA A 170 -6.46 6.25 12.01
CA ALA A 170 -7.00 5.80 10.72
C ALA A 170 -6.60 4.35 10.35
N PHE A 171 -5.58 3.82 11.02
CA PHE A 171 -5.05 2.46 10.86
C PHE A 171 -5.37 1.55 12.05
N TYR A 172 -6.02 2.04 13.10
CA TYR A 172 -6.28 1.26 14.32
C TYR A 172 -7.18 0.05 14.01
N GLY A 173 -6.66 -1.16 14.26
CA GLY A 173 -7.36 -2.41 13.95
C GLY A 173 -7.49 -2.73 12.45
N ASP A 174 -6.83 -1.97 11.59
CA ASP A 174 -6.94 -2.07 10.12
C ASP A 174 -5.56 -1.99 9.44
N HIS A 175 -4.53 -2.45 10.15
CA HIS A 175 -3.20 -2.72 9.59
C HIS A 175 -2.61 -3.99 10.23
N ALA A 176 -1.75 -4.66 9.48
CA ALA A 176 -1.07 -5.87 9.92
C ALA A 176 0.43 -5.64 10.21
N LEU A 177 1.04 -6.61 10.88
CA LEU A 177 2.49 -6.75 10.98
C LEU A 177 2.91 -8.05 10.29
N ALA A 178 3.64 -7.94 9.18
CA ALA A 178 4.26 -9.07 8.51
C ALA A 178 5.66 -9.27 9.11
N ASN A 179 5.74 -10.07 10.18
CA ASN A 179 6.92 -10.14 11.05
C ASN A 179 8.03 -11.10 10.56
N HIS A 180 8.15 -11.33 9.26
CA HIS A 180 9.15 -12.21 8.68
C HIS A 180 9.90 -11.51 7.56
N PHE A 181 11.23 -11.48 7.65
CA PHE A 181 12.11 -10.94 6.61
C PHE A 181 13.01 -12.06 6.09
N GLY A 182 12.81 -12.47 4.84
CA GLY A 182 13.55 -13.55 4.20
C GLY A 182 14.93 -13.14 3.63
N GLY A 183 15.28 -11.86 3.69
CA GLY A 183 16.47 -11.29 3.02
C GLY A 183 16.13 -10.65 1.68
N VAL A 184 17.01 -10.77 0.68
CA VAL A 184 16.71 -10.30 -0.69
C VAL A 184 15.49 -11.07 -1.19
N VAL A 185 14.45 -10.32 -1.60
CA VAL A 185 13.11 -10.80 -1.95
C VAL A 185 13.16 -12.14 -2.70
N ASN A 186 12.83 -13.23 -2.00
CA ASN A 186 12.50 -14.51 -2.62
C ASN A 186 10.99 -14.51 -2.87
N THR A 187 10.62 -14.40 -4.14
CA THR A 187 9.45 -13.67 -4.61
C THR A 187 8.12 -14.33 -4.24
N ASP A 188 8.06 -15.66 -4.29
CA ASP A 188 6.84 -16.40 -4.02
C ASP A 188 6.54 -16.53 -2.52
N ASP A 189 7.57 -16.78 -1.71
CA ASP A 189 7.40 -16.94 -0.27
C ASP A 189 7.07 -15.59 0.39
N GLU A 190 7.74 -14.51 -0.02
CA GLU A 190 7.48 -13.17 0.52
C GLU A 190 6.11 -12.64 0.09
N GLY A 191 5.75 -12.78 -1.19
CA GLY A 191 4.41 -12.39 -1.66
C GLY A 191 3.30 -13.12 -0.92
N ALA A 192 3.46 -14.43 -0.69
CA ALA A 192 2.50 -15.22 0.07
C ALA A 192 2.45 -14.82 1.56
N LEU A 193 3.60 -14.52 2.18
CA LEU A 193 3.68 -14.06 3.56
C LEU A 193 2.99 -12.70 3.74
N VAL A 194 3.31 -11.73 2.89
CA VAL A 194 2.69 -10.38 2.91
C VAL A 194 1.19 -10.51 2.71
N THR A 195 0.75 -11.28 1.72
CA THR A 195 -0.67 -11.50 1.44
C THR A 195 -1.41 -12.10 2.63
N ARG A 196 -0.86 -13.16 3.23
CA ARG A 196 -1.45 -13.80 4.42
C ARG A 196 -1.50 -12.85 5.62
N ALA A 197 -0.43 -12.09 5.85
CA ALA A 197 -0.35 -11.16 6.97
C ALA A 197 -1.33 -9.99 6.79
N LEU A 198 -1.38 -9.40 5.59
CA LEU A 198 -2.27 -8.30 5.25
C LEU A 198 -3.74 -8.69 5.46
N GLY A 199 -4.12 -9.90 5.01
CA GLY A 199 -5.50 -10.38 5.13
C GLY A 199 -6.48 -9.38 4.53
N ASN A 200 -7.40 -8.88 5.36
CA ASN A 200 -8.39 -7.86 4.97
C ASN A 200 -8.00 -6.42 5.33
N CYS A 201 -6.84 -6.20 5.95
CA CYS A 201 -6.39 -4.87 6.36
C CYS A 201 -6.04 -3.99 5.16
N LYS A 202 -6.05 -2.66 5.35
CA LYS A 202 -5.61 -1.69 4.32
C LYS A 202 -4.10 -1.46 4.27
N ALA A 203 -3.35 -1.91 5.28
CA ALA A 203 -1.92 -1.66 5.37
C ALA A 203 -1.18 -2.79 6.09
N ALA A 204 0.13 -2.90 5.87
CA ALA A 204 1.00 -3.74 6.67
C ALA A 204 2.38 -3.10 6.89
N VAL A 205 2.90 -3.27 8.09
CA VAL A 205 4.31 -3.04 8.42
C VAL A 205 5.08 -4.32 8.09
N LEU A 206 6.11 -4.21 7.26
CA LEU A 206 6.91 -5.35 6.78
C LEU A 206 8.25 -5.38 7.52
N GLY A 207 8.42 -6.33 8.45
CA GLY A 207 9.59 -6.40 9.34
C GLY A 207 10.92 -6.24 8.60
N ASN A 208 11.79 -5.34 9.09
CA ASN A 208 13.07 -4.94 8.46
C ASN A 208 13.00 -4.49 6.97
N HIS A 209 11.82 -4.29 6.40
CA HIS A 209 11.65 -4.02 4.97
C HIS A 209 11.05 -2.63 4.74
N GLY A 210 9.82 -2.37 5.18
CA GLY A 210 9.13 -1.10 4.89
C GLY A 210 7.64 -1.17 5.12
N LEU A 211 6.88 -0.41 4.34
CA LEU A 211 5.42 -0.31 4.46
C LEU A 211 4.75 -0.71 3.15
N ILE A 212 3.59 -1.35 3.23
CA ILE A 212 2.69 -1.54 2.09
C ILE A 212 1.28 -1.11 2.48
N THR A 213 0.60 -0.42 1.56
CA THR A 213 -0.81 -0.03 1.67
C THR A 213 -1.58 -0.50 0.45
N VAL A 214 -2.90 -0.69 0.61
CA VAL A 214 -3.82 -1.08 -0.46
C VAL A 214 -5.09 -0.24 -0.41
N GLY A 215 -5.70 -0.03 -1.58
CA GLY A 215 -6.91 0.78 -1.71
C GLY A 215 -7.80 0.37 -2.88
N HIS A 216 -9.04 0.82 -2.83
CA HIS A 216 -10.02 0.68 -3.92
C HIS A 216 -9.79 1.70 -5.05
N THR A 217 -8.90 2.65 -4.83
CA THR A 217 -8.43 3.63 -5.82
C THR A 217 -6.95 3.90 -5.60
N VAL A 218 -6.26 4.45 -6.59
CA VAL A 218 -4.87 4.91 -6.42
C VAL A 218 -4.76 5.97 -5.32
N ASP A 219 -5.75 6.86 -5.19
CA ASP A 219 -5.75 7.95 -4.22
C ASP A 219 -5.98 7.48 -2.77
N SER A 220 -6.58 6.29 -2.56
CA SER A 220 -6.83 5.73 -1.22
C SER A 220 -5.75 4.76 -0.74
N ALA A 221 -4.93 4.24 -1.66
CA ALA A 221 -3.75 3.44 -1.37
C ALA A 221 -2.59 4.34 -0.94
#